data_AF-A0A2S1XGW6-F1
#
_entry.id   AF-A0A2S1XGW6-F1
#
_cell.length_a   1.000
_cell.length_b   1.000
_cell.length_c   1.000
_cell.angle_alpha   90.00
_cell.angle_beta   90.00
_cell.angle_gamma   90.00
#
_symmetry.space_group_name_H-M   'P 1'
#
loop_
_entity.id
_entity.type
_entity.pdbx_description
1 polymer ?
#
loop_
_entity_poly.entity_id
_entity_poly.type
_entity_poly.pdbx_seq_one_letter_code
_entity_poly.pdbx_strand_id
1 'polypeptide(L)'
;MGGITTLATAALPLANSVADTVDRVSGTSDSARRQQAADERRYAYQAEQQRLQWQREDELRRQDQELQRQKDEQARAEAERQRTREMDWLAQSQNLAAQQLRAGQAVTLADKEGDARTRLAQMSAAAQSDERRRVDALRRTVARARATLGSNGVSAADGSGEAILLGVVKDSAAERGEAESTDRLKREAIQQEVDSVRRRNLLEQAQLAERQRLEFMSRFY
;
A
#
# COMPACT_ATOMS: atom_id res chain seq x y z
N MET A 1 56.41 -12.66 -1.33
CA MET A 1 56.17 -11.38 -0.63
C MET A 1 55.34 -11.72 0.59
N GLY A 2 55.89 -12.30 1.66
CA GLY A 2 56.84 -11.69 2.60
C GLY A 2 56.03 -11.35 3.88
N GLY A 3 56.35 -11.78 5.08
CA GLY A 3 57.48 -12.54 5.58
C GLY A 3 57.10 -13.32 6.84
N ILE A 4 57.78 -14.44 7.01
CA ILE A 4 57.79 -15.32 8.17
C ILE A 4 59.07 -14.95 8.94
N THR A 5 58.95 -14.45 10.17
CA THR A 5 60.05 -14.08 11.07
C THR A 5 59.42 -13.88 12.47
N THR A 6 59.94 -14.35 13.60
CA THR A 6 61.30 -14.79 13.94
C THR A 6 61.27 -15.67 15.20
N LEU A 7 62.25 -16.57 15.26
CA LEU A 7 62.61 -17.50 16.33
C LEU A 7 63.01 -16.78 17.64
N ALA A 8 62.71 -17.39 18.78
CA ALA A 8 63.46 -17.21 20.02
C ALA A 8 63.56 -18.56 20.75
N THR A 9 64.44 -19.41 20.21
CA THR A 9 65.05 -20.54 20.89
C THR A 9 66.07 -19.96 21.88
N ALA A 10 65.78 -20.00 23.18
CA ALA A 10 66.76 -19.63 24.20
C ALA A 10 67.44 -20.90 24.73
N ALA A 11 68.75 -20.90 24.60
CA ALA A 11 69.66 -21.99 24.87
C ALA A 11 69.90 -22.23 26.38
N LEU A 12 70.31 -23.48 26.65
CA LEU A 12 70.85 -24.01 27.89
C LEU A 12 71.97 -23.14 28.49
N PRO A 13 72.18 -23.25 29.81
CA PRO A 13 73.53 -23.41 30.31
C PRO A 13 73.72 -24.81 30.91
N LEU A 14 74.56 -25.59 30.22
CA LEU A 14 75.29 -26.72 30.78
C LEU A 14 76.27 -26.18 31.83
N ALA A 15 76.12 -26.60 33.08
CA ALA A 15 77.19 -26.54 34.07
C ALA A 15 77.44 -27.95 34.56
N ASN A 16 78.50 -28.56 34.00
CA ASN A 16 79.15 -29.73 34.56
C ASN A 16 79.71 -29.36 35.93
N SER A 17 79.33 -30.11 36.96
CA SER A 17 80.25 -30.39 38.07
C SER A 17 80.21 -31.88 38.35
N VAL A 18 81.27 -32.55 37.90
CA VAL A 18 81.64 -33.92 38.27
C VAL A 18 82.56 -33.80 39.48
N ALA A 19 82.10 -34.30 40.62
CA ALA A 19 82.89 -34.71 41.77
C ALA A 19 81.97 -35.65 42.56
N ASP A 20 81.87 -36.91 42.14
CA ASP A 20 82.73 -37.99 42.63
C ASP A 20 82.94 -37.92 44.15
N THR A 21 81.96 -38.45 44.87
CA THR A 21 82.16 -39.10 46.17
C THR A 21 81.24 -40.29 46.21
N VAL A 22 81.81 -41.43 45.79
CA VAL A 22 81.41 -42.76 46.27
C VAL A 22 81.40 -42.73 47.79
N ASP A 23 80.40 -43.41 48.35
CA ASP A 23 80.35 -43.93 49.74
C ASP A 23 79.33 -43.27 50.69
N ARG A 24 78.05 -43.55 50.43
CA ARG A 24 77.11 -44.00 51.48
C ARG A 24 75.85 -44.60 50.87
N VAL A 25 75.96 -45.89 50.58
CA VAL A 25 74.86 -46.79 50.25
C VAL A 25 73.82 -46.78 51.39
N SER A 26 72.54 -46.80 51.02
CA SER A 26 71.38 -47.32 51.78
C SER A 26 70.58 -46.43 52.76
N GLY A 27 70.59 -45.08 52.65
CA GLY A 27 69.68 -44.24 53.46
C GLY A 27 69.10 -42.96 52.82
N THR A 28 69.76 -42.36 51.83
CA THR A 28 69.42 -41.04 51.24
C THR A 28 68.65 -41.09 49.92
N SER A 29 68.65 -42.24 49.22
CA SER A 29 67.82 -42.47 48.02
C SER A 29 66.33 -42.58 48.34
N ASP A 30 66.00 -43.05 49.54
CA ASP A 30 64.61 -43.16 49.99
C ASP A 30 64.04 -41.84 50.49
N SER A 31 64.88 -40.93 51.00
CA SER A 31 64.44 -39.59 51.42
C SER A 31 64.24 -38.65 50.22
N ALA A 32 65.12 -38.70 49.22
CA ALA A 32 64.94 -37.96 47.96
C ALA A 32 63.72 -38.45 47.17
N ARG A 33 63.49 -39.77 47.07
CA ARG A 33 62.26 -40.34 46.46
C ARG A 33 60.99 -40.00 47.26
N ARG A 34 61.07 -39.96 48.60
CA ARG A 34 59.95 -39.52 49.46
C ARG A 34 59.65 -38.02 49.32
N GLN A 35 60.67 -37.18 49.13
CA GLN A 35 60.50 -35.75 48.84
C GLN A 35 59.90 -35.53 47.45
N GLN A 36 60.40 -36.21 46.41
CA GLN A 36 59.83 -36.17 45.06
C GLN A 36 58.37 -36.63 45.04
N ALA A 37 58.04 -37.73 45.72
CA ALA A 37 56.66 -38.19 45.85
C ALA A 37 55.75 -37.22 46.63
N ALA A 38 56.29 -36.45 47.58
CA ALA A 38 55.53 -35.44 48.31
C ALA A 38 55.26 -34.19 47.46
N ASP A 39 56.23 -33.77 46.64
CA ASP A 39 56.07 -32.68 45.68
C ASP A 39 55.08 -33.05 44.57
N GLU A 40 55.16 -34.27 44.02
CA GLU A 40 54.18 -34.80 43.05
C GLU A 40 52.75 -34.76 43.60
N ARG A 41 52.55 -35.14 44.87
CA ARG A 41 51.23 -35.06 45.53
C ARG A 41 50.74 -33.61 45.70
N ARG A 42 51.63 -32.66 45.98
CA ARG A 42 51.27 -31.23 46.08
C ARG A 42 50.88 -30.65 44.73
N TYR A 43 51.62 -30.98 43.67
CA TYR A 43 51.30 -30.59 42.30
C TYR A 43 49.98 -31.21 41.83
N ALA A 44 49.74 -32.49 42.12
CA ALA A 44 48.47 -33.15 41.81
C ALA A 44 47.29 -32.47 42.51
N TYR A 45 47.42 -32.16 43.80
CA TYR A 45 46.38 -31.45 44.56
C TYR A 45 46.10 -30.04 44.02
N GLN A 46 47.14 -29.27 43.67
CA GLN A 46 46.98 -27.94 43.07
C GLN A 46 46.32 -28.02 41.68
N ALA A 47 46.71 -29.00 40.87
CA ALA A 47 46.11 -29.24 39.55
C ALA A 47 44.62 -29.64 39.64
N GLU A 48 44.25 -30.45 40.64
CA GLU A 48 42.84 -30.79 40.92
C GLU A 48 42.03 -29.56 41.35
N GLN A 49 42.58 -28.71 42.22
CA GLN A 49 41.93 -27.45 42.63
C GLN A 49 41.71 -26.51 41.44
N GLN A 50 42.71 -26.36 40.56
CA GLN A 50 42.55 -25.56 39.35
C GLN A 50 41.47 -26.15 38.43
N ARG A 51 41.43 -27.46 38.20
CA ARG A 51 40.38 -28.10 37.38
C ARG A 51 38.97 -27.82 37.91
N LEU A 52 38.75 -27.90 39.21
CA LEU A 52 37.45 -27.59 39.83
C LEU A 52 37.07 -26.11 39.72
N GLN A 53 38.04 -25.20 39.69
CA GLN A 53 37.79 -23.77 39.44
C GLN A 53 37.39 -23.52 37.99
N TRP A 54 38.14 -24.08 37.04
CA TRP A 54 37.83 -24.02 35.62
C TRP A 54 36.45 -24.61 35.29
N GLN A 55 36.08 -25.75 35.90
CA GLN A 55 34.75 -26.35 35.73
C GLN A 55 33.62 -25.44 36.23
N ARG A 56 33.78 -24.83 37.41
CA ARG A 56 32.79 -23.87 37.94
C ARG A 56 32.66 -22.62 37.08
N GLU A 57 33.77 -22.10 36.56
CA GLU A 57 33.77 -20.94 35.67
C GLU A 57 33.14 -21.26 34.30
N ASP A 58 33.37 -22.46 33.77
CA ASP A 58 32.69 -22.94 32.56
C ASP A 58 31.18 -23.08 32.76
N GLU A 59 30.73 -23.62 33.90
CA GLU A 59 29.31 -23.75 34.24
C GLU A 59 28.62 -22.39 34.35
N LEU A 60 29.23 -21.42 35.03
CA LEU A 60 28.71 -20.06 35.13
C LEU A 60 28.60 -19.40 33.76
N ARG A 61 29.63 -19.53 32.92
CA ARG A 61 29.59 -19.01 31.54
C ARG A 61 28.47 -19.63 30.71
N ARG A 62 28.17 -20.91 30.89
CA ARG A 62 27.03 -21.57 30.21
C ARG A 62 25.70 -21.02 30.69
N GLN A 63 25.51 -20.87 32.00
CA GLN A 63 24.30 -20.29 32.57
C GLN A 63 24.07 -18.85 32.10
N ASP A 64 25.11 -18.03 32.09
CA ASP A 64 25.03 -16.65 31.60
C ASP A 64 24.69 -16.60 30.10
N GLN A 65 25.28 -17.48 29.29
CA GLN A 65 24.95 -17.59 27.87
C GLN A 65 23.49 -18.01 27.65
N GLU A 66 22.97 -18.95 28.44
CA GLU A 66 21.56 -19.37 28.36
C GLU A 66 20.61 -18.24 28.77
N LEU A 67 20.91 -17.53 29.86
CA LEU A 67 20.13 -16.37 30.29
C LEU A 67 20.13 -15.27 29.22
N GLN A 68 21.29 -15.04 28.59
CA GLN A 68 21.40 -14.06 27.52
C GLN A 68 20.56 -14.46 26.30
N ARG A 69 20.59 -15.74 25.90
CA ARG A 69 19.73 -16.24 24.81
C ARG A 69 18.25 -16.07 25.12
N GLN A 70 17.83 -16.38 26.34
CA GLN A 70 16.44 -16.20 26.77
C GLN A 70 16.02 -14.72 26.71
N LYS A 71 16.89 -13.80 27.16
CA LYS A 71 16.64 -12.36 27.07
C LYS A 71 16.54 -11.88 25.63
N ASP A 72 17.44 -12.34 24.77
CA ASP A 72 17.45 -11.98 23.35
C ASP A 72 16.20 -12.52 22.63
N GLU A 73 15.77 -13.74 22.94
CA GLU A 73 14.53 -14.34 22.42
C GLU A 73 13.29 -13.57 22.88
N GLN A 74 13.21 -13.20 24.16
CA GLN A 74 12.12 -12.38 24.68
C GLN A 74 12.09 -10.99 24.01
N ALA A 75 13.25 -10.35 23.87
CA ALA A 75 13.36 -9.05 23.20
C ALA A 75 12.92 -9.13 21.73
N ARG A 76 13.28 -10.20 21.01
CA ARG A 76 12.80 -10.44 19.64
C ARG A 76 11.29 -10.65 19.59
N ALA A 77 10.75 -11.49 20.47
CA ALA A 77 9.31 -11.74 20.53
C ALA A 77 8.51 -10.47 20.87
N GLU A 78 9.03 -9.63 21.76
CA GLU A 78 8.42 -8.33 22.08
C GLU A 78 8.50 -7.35 20.91
N ALA A 79 9.64 -7.28 20.23
CA ALA A 79 9.82 -6.45 19.04
C ALA A 79 8.88 -6.88 17.90
N GLU A 80 8.70 -8.19 17.69
CA GLU A 80 7.72 -8.73 16.74
C GLU A 80 6.29 -8.33 17.11
N ARG A 81 5.89 -8.49 18.38
CA ARG A 81 4.56 -8.06 18.87
C ARG A 81 4.34 -6.56 18.70
N GLN A 82 5.37 -5.74 18.89
CA GLN A 82 5.29 -4.31 18.66
C GLN A 82 5.08 -4.01 17.17
N ARG A 83 5.89 -4.62 16.29
CA ARG A 83 5.70 -4.50 14.84
C ARG A 83 4.29 -4.88 14.41
N THR A 84 3.79 -6.04 14.83
CA THR A 84 2.43 -6.49 14.47
C THR A 84 1.37 -5.47 14.91
N ARG A 85 1.44 -4.97 16.15
CA ARG A 85 0.51 -3.95 16.64
C ARG A 85 0.55 -2.66 15.83
N GLU A 86 1.75 -2.22 15.44
CA GLU A 86 1.89 -1.05 14.58
C GLU A 86 1.30 -1.26 13.19
N MET A 87 1.50 -2.46 12.62
CA MET A 87 0.96 -2.84 11.31
C MET A 87 -0.57 -2.87 11.35
N ASP A 88 -1.14 -3.48 12.40
CA ASP A 88 -2.58 -3.55 12.63
C ASP A 88 -3.19 -2.16 12.81
N TRP A 89 -2.54 -1.30 13.61
CA TRP A 89 -2.98 0.07 13.82
C TRP A 89 -2.97 0.87 12.51
N LEU A 90 -1.90 0.73 11.70
CA LEU A 90 -1.82 1.40 10.41
C LEU A 90 -2.94 0.92 9.48
N ALA A 91 -3.15 -0.39 9.39
CA ALA A 91 -4.21 -0.97 8.55
C ALA A 91 -5.61 -0.46 8.96
N GLN A 92 -5.89 -0.35 10.26
CA GLN A 92 -7.16 0.20 10.76
C GLN A 92 -7.33 1.68 10.37
N SER A 93 -6.27 2.48 10.53
CA SER A 93 -6.27 3.90 10.15
C SER A 93 -6.51 4.10 8.65
N GLN A 94 -5.81 3.33 7.81
CA GLN A 94 -5.98 3.34 6.36
C GLN A 94 -7.38 2.91 5.93
N ASN A 95 -7.95 1.90 6.59
CA ASN A 95 -9.33 1.47 6.35
C ASN A 95 -10.35 2.56 6.69
N LEU A 96 -10.18 3.26 7.82
CA LEU A 96 -11.04 4.36 8.20
C LEU A 96 -10.99 5.50 7.18
N ALA A 97 -9.80 5.90 6.75
CA ALA A 97 -9.62 6.92 5.71
C ALA A 97 -10.31 6.52 4.39
N ALA A 98 -10.17 5.26 3.96
CA ALA A 98 -10.82 4.75 2.76
C ALA A 98 -12.36 4.68 2.88
N GLN A 99 -12.89 4.43 4.08
CA GLN A 99 -14.33 4.47 4.33
C GLN A 99 -14.87 5.91 4.27
N GLN A 100 -14.18 6.86 4.91
CA GLN A 100 -14.55 8.27 4.88
C GLN A 100 -14.54 8.83 3.47
N LEU A 101 -13.50 8.52 2.67
CA LEU A 101 -13.44 8.91 1.27
C LEU A 101 -14.63 8.36 0.48
N ARG A 102 -14.90 7.05 0.59
CA ARG A 102 -16.03 6.41 -0.10
C ARG A 102 -17.38 7.01 0.31
N ALA A 103 -17.57 7.30 1.59
CA ALA A 103 -18.79 7.94 2.08
C ALA A 103 -18.99 9.34 1.48
N GLY A 104 -17.94 10.18 1.47
CA GLY A 104 -18.02 11.52 0.87
C GLY A 104 -18.27 11.47 -0.64
N GLN A 105 -17.62 10.54 -1.34
CA GLN A 105 -17.82 10.33 -2.77
C GLN A 105 -19.23 9.83 -3.10
N ALA A 106 -19.82 8.98 -2.26
CA ALA A 106 -21.17 8.47 -2.43
C ALA A 106 -22.21 9.59 -2.32
N VAL A 107 -22.05 10.50 -1.35
CA VAL A 107 -22.92 11.68 -1.20
C VAL A 107 -22.82 12.58 -2.44
N THR A 108 -21.61 12.94 -2.83
CA THR A 108 -21.38 13.80 -4.02
C THR A 108 -21.96 13.18 -5.28
N LEU A 109 -21.80 11.87 -5.47
CA LEU A 109 -22.36 11.17 -6.61
C LEU A 109 -23.90 11.14 -6.57
N ALA A 110 -24.49 10.88 -5.40
CA ALA A 110 -25.94 10.87 -5.22
C ALA A 110 -26.57 12.25 -5.52
N ASP A 111 -25.94 13.32 -5.05
CA ASP A 111 -26.37 14.69 -5.34
C ASP A 111 -26.33 14.98 -6.85
N LYS A 112 -25.22 14.61 -7.50
CA LYS A 112 -25.06 14.79 -8.95
C LYS A 112 -26.03 13.97 -9.78
N GLU A 113 -26.34 12.75 -9.36
CA GLU A 113 -27.37 11.93 -9.99
C GLU A 113 -28.78 12.50 -9.76
N GLY A 114 -29.06 13.04 -8.58
CA GLY A 114 -30.31 13.74 -8.27
C GLY A 114 -30.51 15.00 -9.12
N ASP A 115 -29.48 15.82 -9.24
CA ASP A 115 -29.47 17.01 -10.11
C ASP A 115 -29.68 16.62 -11.57
N ALA A 116 -28.97 15.59 -12.06
CA ALA A 116 -29.10 15.09 -13.42
C ALA A 116 -30.54 14.61 -13.69
N ARG A 117 -31.13 13.81 -12.80
CA ARG A 117 -32.53 13.35 -12.92
C ARG A 117 -33.51 14.52 -12.97
N THR A 118 -33.31 15.53 -12.12
CA THR A 118 -34.16 16.72 -12.09
C THR A 118 -34.07 17.51 -13.40
N ARG A 119 -32.85 17.73 -13.91
CA ARG A 119 -32.63 18.42 -15.20
C ARG A 119 -33.25 17.65 -16.36
N LEU A 120 -33.10 16.32 -16.39
CA LEU A 120 -33.73 15.47 -17.40
C LEU A 120 -35.26 15.53 -17.36
N ALA A 121 -35.85 15.51 -16.16
CA ALA A 121 -37.29 15.66 -16.00
C ALA A 121 -37.78 17.02 -16.51
N GLN A 122 -37.09 18.11 -16.14
CA GLN A 122 -37.40 19.46 -16.61
C GLN A 122 -37.29 19.57 -18.14
N MET A 123 -36.23 19.01 -18.73
CA MET A 123 -36.07 18.97 -20.19
C MET A 123 -37.22 18.22 -20.87
N SER A 124 -37.61 17.06 -20.33
CA SER A 124 -38.71 16.28 -20.90
C SER A 124 -40.05 17.03 -20.85
N ALA A 125 -40.32 17.74 -19.74
CA ALA A 125 -41.52 18.55 -19.58
C ALA A 125 -41.50 19.77 -20.51
N ALA A 126 -40.34 20.44 -20.64
CA ALA A 126 -40.14 21.54 -21.57
C ALA A 126 -40.38 21.11 -23.02
N ALA A 127 -39.75 20.01 -23.45
CA ALA A 127 -39.90 19.45 -24.79
C ALA A 127 -41.37 19.11 -25.12
N GLN A 128 -42.12 18.54 -24.17
CA GLN A 128 -43.56 18.28 -24.36
C GLN A 128 -44.36 19.59 -24.51
N SER A 129 -44.02 20.62 -23.73
CA SER A 129 -44.70 21.91 -23.81
C SER A 129 -44.41 22.64 -25.12
N ASP A 130 -43.18 22.56 -25.62
CA ASP A 130 -42.75 23.19 -26.86
C ASP A 130 -43.32 22.47 -28.07
N GLU A 131 -43.42 21.13 -28.04
CA GLU A 131 -44.08 20.38 -29.11
C GLU A 131 -45.56 20.74 -29.25
N ARG A 132 -46.28 20.94 -28.12
CA ARG A 132 -47.67 21.42 -28.17
C ARG A 132 -47.77 22.79 -28.81
N ARG A 133 -46.90 23.73 -28.40
CA ARG A 133 -46.85 25.09 -28.98
C ARG A 133 -46.54 25.06 -30.47
N ARG A 134 -45.60 24.20 -30.90
CA ARG A 134 -45.21 24.03 -32.30
C ARG A 134 -46.38 23.51 -33.14
N VAL A 135 -47.08 22.47 -32.67
CA VAL A 135 -48.25 21.92 -33.39
C VAL A 135 -49.36 22.96 -33.50
N ASP A 136 -49.64 23.72 -32.45
CA ASP A 136 -50.66 24.77 -32.47
C ASP A 136 -50.27 25.97 -33.35
N ALA A 137 -48.98 26.32 -33.41
CA ALA A 137 -48.45 27.31 -34.34
C ALA A 137 -48.57 26.80 -35.78
N LEU A 138 -48.14 25.56 -36.06
CA LEU A 138 -48.24 24.94 -37.38
C LEU A 138 -49.69 24.92 -37.89
N ARG A 139 -50.64 24.51 -37.05
CA ARG A 139 -52.09 24.51 -37.38
C ARG A 139 -52.57 25.92 -37.76
N ARG A 140 -52.19 26.94 -37.00
CA ARG A 140 -52.56 28.34 -37.29
C ARG A 140 -51.92 28.84 -38.59
N THR A 141 -50.64 28.53 -38.82
CA THR A 141 -49.92 28.93 -40.04
C THR A 141 -50.52 28.27 -41.27
N VAL A 142 -50.82 26.96 -41.20
CA VAL A 142 -51.48 26.22 -42.29
C VAL A 142 -52.88 26.77 -42.57
N ALA A 143 -53.67 27.05 -41.52
CA ALA A 143 -55.01 27.62 -41.69
C ALA A 143 -54.95 29.01 -42.35
N ARG A 144 -54.00 29.85 -41.93
CA ARG A 144 -53.78 31.17 -42.53
C ARG A 144 -53.34 31.06 -44.00
N ALA A 145 -52.39 30.17 -44.30
CA ALA A 145 -51.94 29.94 -45.66
C ALA A 145 -53.09 29.48 -46.57
N ARG A 146 -53.94 28.56 -46.11
CA ARG A 146 -55.15 28.14 -46.84
C ARG A 146 -56.13 29.29 -47.09
N ALA A 147 -56.39 30.12 -46.08
CA ALA A 147 -57.27 31.27 -46.21
C ALA A 147 -56.75 32.30 -47.24
N THR A 148 -55.44 32.59 -47.21
CA THR A 148 -54.78 33.50 -48.15
C THR A 148 -54.77 32.96 -49.58
N LEU A 149 -54.53 31.66 -49.76
CA LEU A 149 -54.61 31.01 -51.07
C LEU A 149 -56.03 31.13 -51.65
N GLY A 150 -57.04 30.80 -50.84
CA GLY A 150 -58.45 30.92 -51.23
C GLY A 150 -58.87 32.34 -51.59
N SER A 151 -58.40 33.37 -50.86
CA SER A 151 -58.69 34.76 -51.20
C SER A 151 -58.03 35.23 -52.50
N ASN A 152 -56.92 34.62 -52.89
CA ASN A 152 -56.20 34.93 -54.13
C ASN A 152 -56.66 34.09 -55.33
N GLY A 153 -57.73 33.28 -55.17
CA GLY A 153 -58.26 32.42 -56.23
C GLY A 153 -57.41 31.19 -56.54
N VAL A 154 -56.40 30.89 -55.71
CA VAL A 154 -55.54 29.70 -55.85
C VAL A 154 -56.07 28.61 -54.92
N SER A 155 -56.34 27.43 -55.46
CA SER A 155 -56.76 26.30 -54.65
C SER A 155 -55.58 25.67 -53.92
N ALA A 156 -55.83 25.15 -52.72
CA ALA A 156 -54.87 24.27 -52.05
C ALA A 156 -54.65 22.94 -52.82
N ALA A 157 -55.52 22.62 -53.78
CA ALA A 157 -55.38 21.49 -54.70
C ALA A 157 -54.58 21.83 -55.98
N ASP A 158 -54.24 23.11 -56.20
CA ASP A 158 -53.35 23.50 -57.29
C ASP A 158 -51.89 23.24 -56.86
N GLY A 159 -51.04 22.82 -57.81
CA GLY A 159 -49.65 22.44 -57.51
C GLY A 159 -48.85 23.53 -56.79
N SER A 160 -49.12 24.80 -57.07
CA SER A 160 -48.49 25.94 -56.38
C SER A 160 -48.99 26.13 -54.94
N GLY A 161 -50.27 25.88 -54.68
CA GLY A 161 -50.86 25.97 -53.34
C GLY A 161 -50.39 24.83 -52.44
N GLU A 162 -50.31 23.62 -52.98
CA GLU A 162 -49.79 22.46 -52.27
C GLU A 162 -48.29 22.61 -51.93
N ALA A 163 -47.48 23.18 -52.84
CA ALA A 163 -46.07 23.43 -52.59
C ALA A 163 -45.82 24.37 -51.40
N ILE A 164 -46.65 25.41 -51.24
CA ILE A 164 -46.55 26.35 -50.11
C ILE A 164 -46.87 25.63 -48.79
N LEU A 165 -47.94 24.85 -48.75
CA LEU A 165 -48.33 24.10 -47.55
C LEU A 165 -47.29 23.05 -47.18
N LEU A 166 -46.73 22.36 -48.18
CA LEU A 166 -45.64 21.41 -47.99
C LEU A 166 -44.39 22.11 -47.44
N GLY A 167 -44.07 23.32 -47.92
CA GLY A 167 -42.97 24.14 -47.40
C GLY A 167 -43.13 24.42 -45.90
N VAL A 168 -44.29 24.94 -45.49
CA VAL A 168 -44.58 25.24 -44.06
C VAL A 168 -44.44 24.00 -43.17
N VAL A 169 -44.90 22.84 -43.65
CA VAL A 169 -44.77 21.58 -42.91
C VAL A 169 -43.30 21.13 -42.84
N LYS A 170 -42.54 21.27 -43.93
CA LYS A 170 -41.11 20.95 -43.99
C LYS A 170 -40.29 21.84 -43.05
N ASP A 171 -40.56 23.15 -43.03
CA ASP A 171 -39.89 24.09 -42.14
C ASP A 171 -40.16 23.72 -40.67
N SER A 172 -41.41 23.43 -40.32
CA SER A 172 -41.76 22.98 -38.96
C SER A 172 -41.14 21.63 -38.58
N ALA A 173 -40.92 20.74 -39.56
CA ALA A 173 -40.21 19.48 -39.35
C ALA A 173 -38.71 19.68 -39.17
N ALA A 174 -38.10 20.62 -39.90
CA ALA A 174 -36.70 21.00 -39.73
C ALA A 174 -36.45 21.60 -38.33
N GLU A 175 -37.28 22.54 -37.90
CA GLU A 175 -37.25 23.12 -36.55
C GLU A 175 -37.33 22.04 -35.45
N ARG A 176 -38.21 21.05 -35.64
CA ARG A 176 -38.33 19.91 -34.73
C ARG A 176 -37.04 19.08 -34.69
N GLY A 177 -36.45 18.78 -35.84
CA GLY A 177 -35.19 18.04 -35.92
C GLY A 177 -34.04 18.75 -35.21
N GLU A 178 -33.94 20.06 -35.37
CA GLU A 178 -32.93 20.89 -34.68
C GLU A 178 -33.13 20.88 -33.16
N ALA A 179 -34.37 21.03 -32.69
CA ALA A 179 -34.69 20.97 -31.27
C ALA A 179 -34.36 19.60 -30.66
N GLU A 180 -34.75 18.50 -31.32
CA GLU A 180 -34.46 17.14 -30.88
C GLU A 180 -32.94 16.87 -30.83
N SER A 181 -32.19 17.37 -31.81
CA SER A 181 -30.72 17.26 -31.83
C SER A 181 -30.07 18.01 -30.67
N THR A 182 -30.56 19.22 -30.37
CA THR A 182 -30.07 20.05 -29.27
C THR A 182 -30.36 19.38 -27.93
N ASP A 183 -31.56 18.82 -27.76
CA ASP A 183 -31.93 18.12 -26.53
C ASP A 183 -31.19 16.80 -26.36
N ARG A 184 -30.80 16.14 -27.46
CA ARG A 184 -29.89 15.00 -27.39
C ARG A 184 -28.52 15.42 -26.86
N LEU A 185 -27.92 16.47 -27.40
CA LEU A 185 -26.62 16.98 -26.94
C LEU A 185 -26.64 17.39 -25.46
N LYS A 186 -27.71 18.05 -25.02
CA LYS A 186 -27.91 18.41 -23.61
C LYS A 186 -27.99 17.16 -22.71
N ARG A 187 -28.74 16.12 -23.12
CA ARG A 187 -28.81 14.85 -22.39
C ARG A 187 -27.45 14.16 -22.30
N GLU A 188 -26.71 14.13 -23.40
CA GLU A 188 -25.35 13.59 -23.44
C GLU A 188 -24.41 14.37 -22.52
N ALA A 189 -24.49 15.71 -22.49
CA ALA A 189 -23.70 16.55 -21.58
C ALA A 189 -24.01 16.28 -20.09
N ILE A 190 -25.30 16.14 -19.74
CA ILE A 190 -25.72 15.77 -18.37
C ILE A 190 -25.12 14.41 -17.97
N GLN A 191 -25.18 13.43 -18.88
CA GLN A 191 -24.63 12.10 -18.62
C GLN A 191 -23.10 12.15 -18.45
N GLN A 192 -22.41 12.90 -19.31
CA GLN A 192 -20.96 13.10 -19.22
C GLN A 192 -20.54 13.76 -17.91
N GLU A 193 -21.34 14.69 -17.36
CA GLU A 193 -21.07 15.30 -16.05
C GLU A 193 -21.07 14.22 -14.94
N VAL A 194 -22.09 13.36 -14.89
CA VAL A 194 -22.18 12.27 -13.91
C VAL A 194 -21.01 11.28 -14.07
N ASP A 195 -20.70 10.89 -15.30
CA ASP A 195 -19.60 9.96 -15.57
C ASP A 195 -18.23 10.57 -15.25
N SER A 196 -18.07 11.88 -15.41
CA SER A 196 -16.83 12.57 -15.01
C SER A 196 -16.60 12.50 -13.50
N VAL A 197 -17.67 12.63 -12.70
CA VAL A 197 -17.62 12.50 -11.23
C VAL A 197 -17.27 11.06 -10.84
N ARG A 198 -17.89 10.07 -11.48
CA ARG A 198 -17.55 8.65 -11.26
C ARG A 198 -16.07 8.36 -11.56
N ARG A 199 -15.56 8.85 -12.70
CA ARG A 199 -14.13 8.70 -13.06
C ARG A 199 -13.21 9.37 -12.05
N ARG A 200 -13.56 10.57 -11.58
CA ARG A 200 -12.79 11.27 -10.54
C ARG A 200 -12.76 10.46 -9.24
N ASN A 201 -13.91 9.94 -8.80
CA ASN A 201 -14.00 9.14 -7.59
C ASN A 201 -13.12 7.88 -7.68
N LEU A 202 -13.13 7.19 -8.81
CA LEU A 202 -12.26 6.03 -9.07
C LEU A 202 -10.78 6.41 -9.03
N LEU A 203 -10.40 7.53 -9.64
CA LEU A 203 -9.02 8.01 -9.63
C LEU A 203 -8.55 8.33 -8.21
N GLU A 204 -9.36 9.04 -7.42
CA GLU A 204 -9.04 9.37 -6.02
C GLU A 204 -8.90 8.12 -5.16
N GLN A 205 -9.76 7.10 -5.36
CA GLN A 205 -9.63 5.81 -4.67
C GLN A 205 -8.32 5.11 -5.03
N ALA A 206 -7.95 5.09 -6.31
CA ALA A 206 -6.68 4.51 -6.76
C ALA A 206 -5.47 5.26 -6.19
N GLN A 207 -5.52 6.60 -6.17
CA GLN A 207 -4.46 7.43 -5.58
C GLN A 207 -4.33 7.22 -4.07
N LEU A 208 -5.45 7.08 -3.34
CA LEU A 208 -5.41 6.77 -1.92
C LEU A 208 -4.79 5.38 -1.68
N ALA A 209 -5.23 4.36 -2.42
CA ALA A 209 -4.69 3.00 -2.30
C ALA A 209 -3.19 2.95 -2.56
N GLU A 210 -2.69 3.69 -3.56
CA GLU A 210 -1.26 3.77 -3.85
C GLU A 210 -0.49 4.49 -2.73
N ARG A 211 -1.01 5.61 -2.20
CA ARG A 211 -0.39 6.28 -1.04
C ARG A 211 -0.30 5.37 0.17
N GLN A 212 -1.37 4.62 0.45
CA GLN A 212 -1.43 3.65 1.54
C GLN A 212 -0.41 2.53 1.38
N ARG A 213 -0.25 2.03 0.14
CA ARG A 213 0.77 1.04 -0.21
C ARG A 213 2.19 1.58 0.01
N LEU A 214 2.47 2.79 -0.47
CA LEU A 214 3.79 3.41 -0.32
C LEU A 214 4.12 3.69 1.14
N GLU A 215 3.16 4.18 1.92
CA GLU A 215 3.31 4.39 3.36
C GLU A 215 3.65 3.07 4.07
N PHE A 216 2.91 2.00 3.77
CA PHE A 216 3.17 0.67 4.31
C PHE A 216 4.57 0.15 3.95
N MET A 217 4.99 0.30 2.69
CA MET A 217 6.33 -0.08 2.27
C MET A 217 7.38 0.73 3.03
N SER A 218 7.25 2.06 3.09
CA SER A 218 8.24 2.93 3.73
C SER A 218 8.42 2.70 5.24
N ARG A 219 7.38 2.20 5.91
CA ARG A 219 7.39 2.02 7.38
C ARG A 219 7.91 0.65 7.80
N PHE A 220 7.74 -0.37 6.96
CA PHE A 220 7.98 -1.77 7.35
C PHE A 220 8.99 -2.52 6.49
N TYR A 221 9.41 -1.96 5.35
CA TYR A 221 10.41 -2.50 4.44
C TYR A 221 11.52 -1.49 4.19
#